data_AF-A0AAD6GL65-F1
#
_entry.id   AF-A0AAD6GL65-F1
#
_cell.length_a   1.000
_cell.length_b   1.000
_cell.length_c   1.000
_cell.angle_alpha   90.00
_cell.angle_beta   90.00
_cell.angle_gamma   90.00
#
_symmetry.space_group_name_H-M   'P 1'
#
loop_
_entity.id
_entity.type
_entity.pdbx_description
1 polymer ?
#
loop_
_entity_poly.entity_id
_entity_poly.type
_entity_poly.pdbx_seq_one_letter_code
_entity_poly.pdbx_strand_id
1 'polypeptide(L)'
;MSASTLFAAYTLLTLPVRLVTWWLWYIPRSNRPNPAWSWKTAVTLQFIATNIRYRVAMRYRTPKSLQPGADGDRFIVLNPQLTISDGLAVYKETLNSMPAIQPVPIGAVWYPITPSQTPRRLIIHFHPSAFVLFGPRSADGCGWGPTKFSELTGWPILSIQYRLSLDADKTFPAAVQDAITAYVYALETLKIPPTQIVLSGESAGGNLILAMLRYIITENQKIPLPRCAPLWSPWVDMTQKALTNIVKNRNYQSDYLEYDLGSWGTSSYIPPWLV
;
A
#
# COMPACT_ATOMS: atom_id res chain seq x y z
N MET A 1 13.82 -29.65 -5.24
CA MET A 1 12.92 -28.79 -4.44
C MET A 1 13.60 -27.44 -4.29
N SER A 2 12.97 -26.33 -4.67
CA SER A 2 13.62 -25.00 -4.59
C SER A 2 13.79 -24.56 -3.13
N ALA A 3 14.74 -23.65 -2.86
CA ALA A 3 14.92 -23.05 -1.53
C ALA A 3 13.63 -22.39 -1.02
N SER A 4 12.84 -21.79 -1.92
CA SER A 4 11.53 -21.23 -1.63
C SER A 4 10.52 -22.30 -1.19
N THR A 5 10.41 -23.44 -1.91
CA THR A 5 9.53 -24.54 -1.50
C THR A 5 9.92 -25.14 -0.15
N LEU A 6 11.22 -25.30 0.10
CA LEU A 6 11.75 -25.74 1.41
C LEU A 6 11.36 -24.77 2.54
N PHE A 7 11.55 -23.47 2.31
CA PHE A 7 11.20 -22.44 3.29
C PHE A 7 9.69 -22.36 3.54
N ALA A 8 8.87 -22.55 2.50
CA ALA A 8 7.43 -22.58 2.62
C ALA A 8 6.94 -23.77 3.44
N ALA A 9 7.43 -24.98 3.11
CA ALA A 9 7.11 -26.19 3.85
C ALA A 9 7.54 -26.03 5.32
N TYR A 10 8.77 -25.57 5.57
CA TYR A 10 9.26 -25.31 6.93
C TYR A 10 8.38 -24.30 7.68
N THR A 11 8.00 -23.20 7.04
CA THR A 11 7.15 -22.17 7.67
C THR A 11 5.77 -22.72 8.03
N LEU A 12 5.10 -23.40 7.09
CA LEU A 12 3.76 -23.95 7.32
C LEU A 12 3.77 -25.09 8.36
N LEU A 13 4.75 -25.99 8.29
CA LEU A 13 4.86 -27.12 9.22
C LEU A 13 5.21 -26.66 10.65
N THR A 14 5.99 -25.59 10.80
CA THR A 14 6.39 -25.09 12.13
C THR A 14 5.44 -24.05 12.71
N LEU A 15 4.57 -23.44 11.92
CA LEU A 15 3.69 -22.35 12.38
C LEU A 15 2.79 -22.74 13.58
N PRO A 16 2.13 -23.91 13.62
CA PRO A 16 1.31 -24.30 14.78
C PRO A 16 2.14 -24.39 16.07
N VAL A 17 3.33 -24.99 15.99
CA VAL A 17 4.25 -25.11 17.12
C VAL A 17 4.73 -23.72 17.56
N ARG A 18 5.08 -22.84 16.61
CA ARG A 18 5.50 -21.46 16.87
C ARG A 18 4.41 -20.64 17.56
N LEU A 19 3.15 -20.80 17.15
CA LEU A 19 2.03 -20.08 17.77
C LEU A 19 1.87 -20.47 19.25
N VAL A 20 1.96 -21.76 19.56
CA VAL A 20 1.91 -22.25 20.95
C VAL A 20 3.10 -21.77 21.75
N THR A 21 4.32 -21.85 21.19
CA THR A 21 5.52 -21.39 21.90
C THR A 21 5.52 -19.89 22.14
N TRP A 22 5.14 -19.06 21.15
CA TRP A 22 4.97 -17.62 21.35
C TRP A 22 3.91 -17.30 22.38
N TRP A 23 2.77 -18.00 22.36
CA TRP A 23 1.72 -17.81 23.34
C TRP A 23 2.23 -18.05 24.76
N LEU A 24 2.86 -19.21 25.01
CA LEU A 24 3.45 -19.53 26.31
C LEU A 24 4.57 -18.55 26.70
N TRP A 25 5.45 -18.22 25.76
CA TRP A 25 6.59 -17.33 25.98
C TRP A 25 6.17 -15.91 26.37
N TYR A 26 5.08 -15.39 25.79
CA TYR A 26 4.58 -14.03 26.03
C TYR A 26 3.55 -13.93 27.18
N ILE A 27 3.26 -15.02 27.90
CA ILE A 27 2.48 -14.95 29.15
C ILE A 27 3.15 -13.99 30.15
N PRO A 28 4.44 -14.15 30.52
CA PRO A 28 5.16 -13.17 31.34
C PRO A 28 5.33 -11.84 30.61
N ARG A 29 5.06 -10.72 31.30
CA ARG A 29 5.21 -9.36 30.71
C ARG A 29 6.66 -9.05 30.34
N SER A 30 7.64 -9.55 31.10
CA SER A 30 9.07 -9.36 30.88
C SER A 30 9.58 -9.93 29.56
N ASN A 31 8.90 -10.96 29.03
CA ASN A 31 9.32 -11.65 27.82
C ASN A 31 8.73 -11.01 26.54
N ARG A 32 7.86 -10.01 26.68
CA ARG A 32 7.20 -9.35 25.56
C ARG A 32 8.14 -8.31 24.95
N PRO A 33 8.08 -8.06 23.62
CA PRO A 33 8.85 -6.99 22.99
C PRO A 33 8.58 -5.62 23.62
N ASN A 34 7.36 -5.41 24.13
CA ASN A 34 7.02 -4.29 24.98
C ASN A 34 6.21 -4.81 26.18
N PRO A 35 6.67 -4.61 27.43
CA PRO A 35 5.98 -5.07 28.62
C PRO A 35 4.55 -4.50 28.82
N ALA A 36 4.24 -3.35 28.21
CA ALA A 36 2.91 -2.74 28.24
C ALA A 36 1.91 -3.40 27.28
N TRP A 37 2.38 -4.18 26.30
CA TRP A 37 1.49 -4.86 25.36
C TRP A 37 0.76 -6.03 26.00
N SER A 38 -0.44 -6.33 25.50
CA SER A 38 -1.10 -7.59 25.79
C SER A 38 -0.31 -8.76 25.15
N TRP A 39 -0.42 -9.96 25.71
CA TRP A 39 0.15 -11.15 25.08
C TRP A 39 -0.43 -11.37 23.67
N LYS A 40 -1.71 -11.03 23.46
CA LYS A 40 -2.38 -11.12 22.14
C LYS A 40 -1.69 -10.23 21.11
N THR A 41 -1.36 -9.00 21.49
CA THR A 41 -0.62 -8.06 20.65
C THR A 41 0.75 -8.61 20.28
N ALA A 42 1.50 -9.14 21.26
CA ALA A 42 2.82 -9.72 21.01
C ALA A 42 2.78 -10.93 20.05
N VAL A 43 1.85 -11.87 20.27
CA VAL A 43 1.65 -13.03 19.39
C VAL A 43 1.19 -12.60 17.99
N THR A 44 0.25 -11.65 17.90
CA THR A 44 -0.25 -11.12 16.62
C THR A 44 0.87 -10.50 15.82
N LEU A 45 1.77 -9.76 16.47
CA LEU A 45 2.91 -9.15 15.81
C LEU A 45 3.87 -10.20 15.24
N GLN A 46 4.17 -11.27 15.98
CA GLN A 46 5.01 -12.36 15.48
C GLN A 46 4.36 -13.09 14.31
N PHE A 47 3.05 -13.25 14.33
CA PHE A 47 2.30 -13.80 13.20
C PHE A 47 2.40 -12.89 11.96
N ILE A 48 2.19 -11.58 12.12
CA ILE A 48 2.35 -10.59 11.03
C ILE A 48 3.77 -10.62 10.47
N ALA A 49 4.79 -10.52 11.32
CA ALA A 49 6.19 -10.57 10.92
C ALA A 49 6.53 -11.86 10.16
N THR A 50 6.04 -13.01 10.65
CA THR A 50 6.25 -14.31 9.98
C THR A 50 5.54 -14.38 8.64
N ASN A 51 4.32 -13.83 8.52
CA ASN A 51 3.60 -13.78 7.25
C ASN A 51 4.32 -12.90 6.21
N ILE A 52 4.86 -11.76 6.64
CA ILE A 52 5.67 -10.87 5.80
C ILE A 52 6.94 -11.60 5.35
N ARG A 53 7.71 -12.16 6.27
CA ARG A 53 8.92 -12.94 5.96
C ARG A 53 8.65 -14.06 4.96
N TYR A 54 7.56 -14.80 5.17
CA TYR A 54 7.09 -15.82 4.24
C TYR A 54 6.86 -15.25 2.84
N ARG A 55 6.09 -14.18 2.72
CA ARG A 55 5.79 -13.55 1.42
C ARG A 55 7.06 -13.01 0.74
N VAL A 56 7.98 -12.42 1.51
CA VAL A 56 9.26 -11.92 0.99
C VAL A 56 10.14 -13.06 0.47
N ALA A 57 10.33 -14.11 1.27
CA ALA A 57 11.15 -15.27 0.89
C ALA A 57 10.60 -16.00 -0.33
N MET A 58 9.27 -16.04 -0.48
CA MET A 58 8.59 -16.66 -1.62
C MET A 58 8.50 -15.75 -2.85
N ARG A 59 8.92 -14.48 -2.74
CA ARG A 59 8.64 -13.43 -3.74
C ARG A 59 7.16 -13.46 -4.15
N TYR A 60 6.28 -13.54 -3.16
CA TYR A 60 4.84 -13.71 -3.36
C TYR A 60 4.29 -12.57 -4.22
N ARG A 61 3.63 -12.94 -5.32
CA ARG A 61 3.00 -11.98 -6.23
C ARG A 61 1.55 -11.80 -5.84
N THR A 62 1.19 -10.61 -5.34
CA THR A 62 -0.22 -10.32 -4.99
C THR A 62 -1.01 -10.09 -6.27
N PRO A 63 -2.06 -10.89 -6.57
CA PRO A 63 -2.83 -10.73 -7.80
C PRO A 63 -3.51 -9.36 -7.87
N LYS A 64 -3.47 -8.73 -9.05
CA LYS A 64 -4.13 -7.44 -9.31
C LYS A 64 -5.25 -7.60 -10.34
N SER A 65 -6.15 -8.53 -10.07
CA SER A 65 -7.30 -8.81 -10.94
C SER A 65 -8.25 -7.61 -10.99
N LEU A 66 -8.77 -7.32 -12.19
CA LEU A 66 -9.85 -6.35 -12.40
C LEU A 66 -11.24 -6.99 -12.31
N GLN A 67 -11.32 -8.27 -11.93
CA GLN A 67 -12.60 -8.95 -11.68
C GLN A 67 -13.05 -8.71 -10.24
N PRO A 68 -14.36 -8.49 -9.98
CA PRO A 68 -14.85 -8.20 -8.63
C PRO A 68 -14.46 -9.21 -7.56
N GLY A 69 -14.51 -10.52 -7.87
CA GLY A 69 -14.15 -11.58 -6.94
C GLY A 69 -14.99 -11.53 -5.65
N ALA A 70 -14.36 -11.84 -4.52
CA ALA A 70 -15.02 -11.86 -3.20
C ALA A 70 -15.42 -10.47 -2.68
N ASP A 71 -14.88 -9.40 -3.26
CA ASP A 71 -15.24 -8.03 -2.87
C ASP A 71 -16.58 -7.58 -3.50
N GLY A 72 -17.07 -8.30 -4.52
CA GLY A 72 -18.40 -8.09 -5.10
C GLY A 72 -18.63 -6.66 -5.59
N ASP A 73 -19.77 -6.09 -5.19
CA ASP A 73 -20.18 -4.72 -5.51
C ASP A 73 -19.27 -3.63 -4.94
N ARG A 74 -18.41 -3.96 -3.97
CA ARG A 74 -17.40 -3.02 -3.43
C ARG A 74 -16.26 -2.79 -4.40
N PHE A 75 -15.99 -3.74 -5.30
CA PHE A 75 -14.90 -3.60 -6.26
C PHE A 75 -15.35 -2.85 -7.51
N ILE A 76 -14.62 -1.80 -7.85
CA ILE A 76 -14.83 -1.02 -9.07
C ILE A 76 -13.53 -0.90 -9.86
N VAL A 77 -13.66 -0.63 -11.16
CA VAL A 77 -12.53 -0.34 -12.05
C VAL A 77 -12.53 1.15 -12.39
N LEU A 78 -11.38 1.78 -12.20
CA LEU A 78 -11.14 3.19 -12.53
C LEU A 78 -10.36 3.23 -13.85
N ASN A 79 -10.93 3.91 -14.85
CA ASN A 79 -10.25 4.11 -16.12
C ASN A 79 -9.43 5.40 -16.08
N PRO A 80 -8.18 5.41 -16.56
CA PRO A 80 -7.37 6.61 -16.61
C PRO A 80 -7.99 7.62 -17.56
N GLN A 81 -8.17 8.85 -17.07
CA GLN A 81 -8.57 9.98 -17.90
C GLN A 81 -7.30 10.70 -18.39
N LEU A 82 -7.16 10.88 -19.70
CA LEU A 82 -5.99 11.53 -20.28
C LEU A 82 -6.01 13.05 -20.08
N THR A 83 -7.21 13.63 -19.96
CA THR A 83 -7.42 15.07 -19.74
C THR A 83 -8.42 15.29 -18.61
N ILE A 84 -8.26 16.41 -17.89
CA ILE A 84 -9.31 16.96 -17.01
C ILE A 84 -10.29 17.82 -17.82
N SER A 85 -11.39 18.27 -17.19
CA SER A 85 -12.49 18.99 -17.87
C SER A 85 -12.07 20.18 -18.75
N ASP A 86 -10.92 20.80 -18.48
CA ASP A 86 -10.36 21.92 -19.25
C ASP A 86 -9.45 21.51 -20.43
N GLY A 87 -9.45 20.23 -20.82
CA GLY A 87 -8.62 19.69 -21.92
C GLY A 87 -7.13 19.54 -21.58
N LEU A 88 -6.77 19.73 -20.31
CA LEU A 88 -5.38 19.69 -19.85
C LEU A 88 -4.92 18.25 -19.58
N ALA A 89 -3.76 17.88 -20.13
CA ALA A 89 -3.20 16.55 -19.94
C ALA A 89 -2.95 16.22 -18.44
N VAL A 90 -3.35 15.02 -18.04
CA VAL A 90 -3.23 14.51 -16.66
C VAL A 90 -1.82 13.98 -16.39
N TYR A 91 -1.25 13.25 -17.35
CA TYR A 91 0.07 12.63 -17.26
C TYR A 91 1.03 13.42 -18.14
N LYS A 92 2.06 13.99 -17.53
CA LYS A 92 3.07 14.86 -18.14
C LYS A 92 4.44 14.55 -17.54
N GLU A 93 5.50 14.96 -18.23
CA GLU A 93 6.86 15.00 -17.69
C GLU A 93 7.26 13.70 -16.98
N THR A 94 7.46 13.72 -15.65
CA THR A 94 7.89 12.57 -14.86
C THR A 94 6.97 11.37 -15.05
N LEU A 95 5.65 11.58 -15.16
CA LEU A 95 4.69 10.48 -15.34
C LEU A 95 4.69 9.90 -16.76
N ASN A 96 5.28 10.59 -17.74
CA ASN A 96 5.48 10.09 -19.12
C ASN A 96 6.95 9.80 -19.42
N SER A 97 7.84 9.88 -18.42
CA SER A 97 9.29 9.70 -18.59
C SER A 97 9.68 8.33 -19.11
N MET A 98 8.80 7.34 -18.99
CA MET A 98 8.99 5.96 -19.44
C MET A 98 7.92 5.56 -20.45
N PRO A 99 8.20 5.57 -21.76
CA PRO A 99 7.22 5.23 -22.80
C PRO A 99 6.60 3.84 -22.65
N ALA A 100 7.35 2.87 -22.09
CA ALA A 100 6.87 1.52 -21.82
C ALA A 100 5.84 1.44 -20.68
N ILE A 101 5.72 2.49 -19.85
CA ILE A 101 4.83 2.54 -18.69
C ILE A 101 3.74 3.57 -18.95
N GLN A 102 2.58 3.10 -19.37
CA GLN A 102 1.41 3.95 -19.63
C GLN A 102 0.36 3.81 -18.53
N PRO A 103 -0.51 4.83 -18.33
CA PRO A 103 -1.69 4.70 -17.50
C PRO A 103 -2.61 3.59 -18.02
N VAL A 104 -3.10 2.74 -17.12
CA VAL A 104 -3.99 1.61 -17.44
C VAL A 104 -5.17 1.57 -16.46
N PRO A 105 -6.27 0.86 -16.77
CA PRO A 105 -7.34 0.65 -15.81
C PRO A 105 -6.84 0.01 -14.52
N ILE A 106 -7.30 0.52 -13.38
CA ILE A 106 -6.93 0.04 -12.04
C ILE A 106 -8.16 -0.37 -11.25
N GLY A 107 -7.98 -1.30 -10.31
CA GLY A 107 -9.03 -1.66 -9.37
C GLY A 107 -9.11 -0.69 -8.19
N ALA A 108 -10.26 -0.64 -7.53
CA ALA A 108 -10.42 -0.03 -6.23
C ALA A 108 -11.53 -0.74 -5.45
N VAL A 109 -11.44 -0.70 -4.12
CA VAL A 109 -12.40 -1.34 -3.21
C VAL A 109 -12.99 -0.29 -2.28
N TRP A 110 -14.33 -0.23 -2.23
CA TRP A 110 -15.05 0.57 -1.25
C TRP A 110 -14.99 -0.06 0.14
N TYR A 111 -14.74 0.78 1.16
CA TYR A 111 -14.76 0.40 2.57
C TYR A 111 -15.68 1.31 3.40
N PRO A 112 -16.40 0.74 4.38
CA PRO A 112 -16.57 -0.72 4.58
C PRO A 112 -17.51 -1.35 3.54
N ILE A 113 -18.39 -0.55 2.95
CA ILE A 113 -19.41 -0.96 1.97
C ILE A 113 -19.46 0.04 0.81
N THR A 114 -20.11 -0.34 -0.29
CA THR A 114 -20.36 0.56 -1.42
C THR A 114 -21.33 1.68 -1.02
N PRO A 115 -21.00 2.95 -1.25
CA PRO A 115 -21.93 4.05 -1.05
C PRO A 115 -23.16 3.90 -1.96
N SER A 116 -24.36 4.07 -1.41
CA SER A 116 -25.61 4.02 -2.19
C SER A 116 -25.78 5.19 -3.16
N GLN A 117 -25.06 6.29 -2.92
CA GLN A 117 -25.02 7.49 -3.74
C GLN A 117 -23.59 8.02 -3.75
N THR A 118 -23.28 8.87 -4.72
CA THR A 118 -22.00 9.60 -4.75
C THR A 118 -21.76 10.32 -3.42
N PRO A 119 -20.65 10.02 -2.72
CA PRO A 119 -20.45 10.56 -1.39
C PRO A 119 -20.05 12.03 -1.44
N ARG A 120 -20.55 12.83 -0.48
CA ARG A 120 -20.17 14.24 -0.35
C ARG A 120 -18.72 14.44 0.08
N ARG A 121 -18.13 13.42 0.71
CA ARG A 121 -16.81 13.41 1.32
C ARG A 121 -16.17 12.05 1.06
N LEU A 122 -14.89 12.03 0.72
CA LEU A 122 -14.20 10.82 0.31
C LEU A 122 -12.80 10.77 0.91
N ILE A 123 -12.42 9.60 1.41
CA ILE A 123 -11.02 9.28 1.68
C ILE A 123 -10.53 8.33 0.58
N ILE A 124 -9.45 8.70 -0.12
CA ILE A 124 -8.76 7.81 -1.06
C ILE A 124 -7.57 7.21 -0.30
N HIS A 125 -7.53 5.88 -0.18
CA HIS A 125 -6.55 5.19 0.65
C HIS A 125 -5.57 4.32 -0.14
N PHE A 126 -4.28 4.49 0.13
CA PHE A 126 -3.17 3.73 -0.47
C PHE A 126 -2.54 2.80 0.56
N HIS A 127 -2.69 1.49 0.33
CA HIS A 127 -2.26 0.44 1.25
C HIS A 127 -0.72 0.38 1.43
N PRO A 128 -0.21 -0.21 2.53
CA PRO A 128 1.21 -0.52 2.64
C PRO A 128 1.57 -1.67 1.70
N SER A 129 2.76 -1.64 1.10
CA SER A 129 3.17 -2.67 0.12
C SER A 129 4.66 -2.86 -0.07
N ALA A 130 5.50 -1.92 0.39
CA ALA A 130 6.86 -1.74 -0.13
C ALA A 130 6.91 -1.74 -1.68
N PHE A 131 5.81 -1.36 -2.33
CA PHE A 131 5.55 -1.49 -3.77
C PHE A 131 5.57 -2.90 -4.35
N VAL A 132 5.68 -3.96 -3.54
CA VAL A 132 5.81 -5.36 -4.03
C VAL A 132 4.81 -6.36 -3.43
N LEU A 133 4.13 -6.01 -2.35
CA LEU A 133 3.18 -6.88 -1.63
C LEU A 133 1.83 -6.22 -1.38
N PHE A 134 0.87 -7.03 -0.92
CA PHE A 134 -0.43 -6.61 -0.41
C PHE A 134 -1.32 -5.88 -1.43
N GLY A 135 -2.48 -5.42 -0.96
CA GLY A 135 -3.55 -4.91 -1.80
C GLY A 135 -4.73 -4.43 -0.99
N PRO A 136 -5.65 -3.70 -1.63
CA PRO A 136 -6.83 -3.16 -0.96
C PRO A 136 -7.91 -4.22 -0.72
N ARG A 137 -7.82 -5.40 -1.34
CA ARG A 137 -8.85 -6.44 -1.20
C ARG A 137 -8.81 -7.04 0.18
N SER A 138 -9.95 -7.57 0.62
CA SER A 138 -10.03 -8.20 1.95
C SER A 138 -9.07 -9.40 2.08
N ALA A 139 -8.82 -10.12 0.99
CA ALA A 139 -7.87 -11.24 0.94
C ALA A 139 -6.39 -10.80 0.93
N ASP A 140 -6.10 -9.54 0.59
CA ASP A 140 -4.73 -9.05 0.41
C ASP A 140 -4.12 -8.52 1.71
N GLY A 141 -4.88 -8.47 2.82
CA GLY A 141 -4.36 -8.23 4.16
C GLY A 141 -4.32 -6.77 4.63
N CYS A 142 -4.89 -5.81 3.86
CA CYS A 142 -4.88 -4.39 4.23
C CYS A 142 -6.27 -3.75 4.38
N GLY A 143 -7.32 -4.55 4.64
CA GLY A 143 -8.68 -4.01 4.84
C GLY A 143 -8.95 -3.41 6.23
N TRP A 144 -8.16 -3.76 7.25
CA TRP A 144 -8.43 -3.32 8.63
C TRP A 144 -8.23 -1.82 8.84
N GLY A 145 -7.10 -1.27 8.38
CA GLY A 145 -6.76 0.15 8.46
C GLY A 145 -7.84 1.06 7.86
N PRO A 146 -8.23 0.88 6.59
CA PRO A 146 -9.30 1.66 6.00
C PRO A 146 -10.63 1.43 6.72
N THR A 147 -11.01 0.20 7.06
CA THR A 147 -12.26 -0.04 7.81
C THR A 147 -12.32 0.79 9.10
N LYS A 148 -11.26 0.77 9.92
CA LYS A 148 -11.21 1.56 11.16
C LYS A 148 -11.19 3.06 10.92
N PHE A 149 -10.51 3.50 9.87
CA PHE A 149 -10.49 4.92 9.56
C PHE A 149 -11.86 5.43 9.09
N SER A 150 -12.60 4.61 8.34
CA SER A 150 -13.97 4.92 7.95
C SER A 150 -14.90 4.96 9.16
N GLU A 151 -14.82 3.99 10.08
CA GLU A 151 -15.59 3.98 11.33
C GLU A 151 -15.36 5.24 12.18
N LEU A 152 -14.10 5.70 12.29
CA LEU A 152 -13.74 6.86 13.11
C LEU A 152 -14.18 8.19 12.49
N THR A 153 -14.16 8.31 11.16
CA THR A 153 -14.45 9.56 10.45
C THR A 153 -15.90 9.65 9.97
N GLY A 154 -16.57 8.52 9.80
CA GLY A 154 -17.85 8.40 9.11
C GLY A 154 -17.76 8.60 7.60
N TRP A 155 -16.55 8.67 7.02
CA TRP A 155 -16.38 8.90 5.58
C TRP A 155 -16.14 7.57 4.86
N PRO A 156 -16.72 7.37 3.66
CA PRO A 156 -16.39 6.21 2.86
C PRO A 156 -14.95 6.28 2.38
N ILE A 157 -14.33 5.11 2.27
CA ILE A 157 -12.97 4.98 1.75
C ILE A 157 -13.01 4.27 0.40
N LEU A 158 -12.30 4.84 -0.56
CA LEU A 158 -11.94 4.16 -1.79
C LEU A 158 -10.47 3.72 -1.69
N SER A 159 -10.25 2.42 -1.46
CA SER A 159 -8.90 1.86 -1.32
C SER A 159 -8.37 1.37 -2.66
N ILE A 160 -7.19 1.86 -3.06
CA ILE A 160 -6.73 1.75 -4.45
C ILE A 160 -5.88 0.51 -4.69
N GLN A 161 -6.22 -0.26 -5.74
CA GLN A 161 -5.46 -1.42 -6.21
C GLN A 161 -4.40 -0.96 -7.22
N TYR A 162 -3.44 -0.17 -6.75
CA TYR A 162 -2.35 0.32 -7.58
C TYR A 162 -1.38 -0.81 -7.97
N ARG A 163 -0.67 -0.63 -9.09
CA ARG A 163 0.32 -1.56 -9.63
C ARG A 163 1.49 -1.72 -8.65
N LEU A 164 1.89 -2.97 -8.48
CA LEU A 164 3.10 -3.34 -7.73
C LEU A 164 4.26 -3.52 -8.71
N SER A 165 5.45 -3.09 -8.31
CA SER A 165 6.67 -3.07 -9.11
C SER A 165 7.35 -4.44 -9.21
N LEU A 166 6.58 -5.45 -9.61
CA LEU A 166 7.03 -6.83 -9.77
C LEU A 166 7.53 -7.15 -11.17
N ASP A 167 7.17 -6.31 -12.15
CA ASP A 167 7.49 -6.43 -13.57
C ASP A 167 7.95 -5.07 -14.10
N ALA A 168 8.72 -5.05 -15.18
CA ALA A 168 9.37 -3.84 -15.71
C ALA A 168 8.38 -2.73 -16.10
N ASP A 169 7.21 -3.12 -16.62
CA ASP A 169 6.09 -2.25 -17.02
C ASP A 169 5.28 -1.69 -15.83
N LYS A 170 5.68 -2.04 -14.60
CA LYS A 170 5.00 -1.67 -13.35
C LYS A 170 5.93 -1.02 -12.32
N THR A 171 7.16 -0.71 -12.70
CA THR A 171 8.11 0.06 -11.89
C THR A 171 7.70 1.55 -11.86
N PHE A 172 8.44 2.40 -11.13
CA PHE A 172 8.20 3.84 -11.21
C PHE A 172 8.23 4.34 -12.68
N PRO A 173 7.23 5.12 -13.16
CA PRO A 173 6.21 5.87 -12.39
C PRO A 173 4.81 5.21 -12.29
N ALA A 174 4.66 3.91 -12.57
CA ALA A 174 3.36 3.22 -12.69
C ALA A 174 2.41 3.47 -11.50
N ALA A 175 2.89 3.24 -10.27
CA ALA A 175 2.06 3.44 -9.08
C ALA A 175 1.59 4.90 -8.92
N VAL A 176 2.43 5.88 -9.31
CA VAL A 176 2.08 7.31 -9.25
C VAL A 176 1.03 7.67 -10.30
N GLN A 177 1.12 7.12 -11.51
CA GLN A 177 0.05 7.22 -12.51
C GLN A 177 -1.28 6.69 -11.96
N ASP A 178 -1.25 5.57 -11.23
CA ASP A 178 -2.46 4.95 -10.65
C ASP A 178 -3.05 5.81 -9.53
N ALA A 179 -2.20 6.44 -8.71
CA ALA A 179 -2.66 7.38 -7.67
C ALA A 179 -3.32 8.63 -8.27
N ILE A 180 -2.73 9.19 -9.33
CA ILE A 180 -3.32 10.28 -10.10
C ILE A 180 -4.64 9.85 -10.75
N THR A 181 -4.70 8.65 -11.33
CA THR A 181 -5.92 8.05 -11.89
C THR A 181 -7.06 8.04 -10.86
N ALA A 182 -6.79 7.55 -9.65
CA ALA A 182 -7.78 7.48 -8.59
C ALA A 182 -8.29 8.86 -8.15
N TYR A 183 -7.40 9.84 -8.04
CA TYR A 183 -7.78 11.19 -7.63
C TYR A 183 -8.56 11.93 -8.72
N VAL A 184 -8.12 11.83 -9.98
CA VAL A 184 -8.86 12.38 -11.12
C VAL A 184 -10.22 11.71 -11.25
N TYR A 185 -10.35 10.41 -11.01
CA TYR A 185 -11.66 9.75 -10.95
C TYR A 185 -12.59 10.40 -9.91
N ALA A 186 -12.10 10.69 -8.71
CA ALA A 186 -12.91 11.35 -7.68
C ALA A 186 -13.33 12.78 -8.07
N LEU A 187 -12.43 13.54 -8.71
CA LEU A 187 -12.71 14.91 -9.17
C LEU A 187 -13.67 14.92 -10.37
N GLU A 188 -13.42 14.08 -11.36
CA GLU A 188 -14.04 14.21 -12.68
C GLU A 188 -15.21 13.25 -12.89
N THR A 189 -15.18 12.07 -12.29
CA THR A 189 -16.27 11.09 -12.41
C THR A 189 -17.24 11.22 -11.25
N LEU A 190 -16.73 11.24 -10.02
CA LEU A 190 -17.58 11.42 -8.84
C LEU A 190 -17.94 12.89 -8.57
N LYS A 191 -17.31 13.85 -9.27
CA LYS A 191 -17.56 15.30 -9.10
C LYS A 191 -17.48 15.75 -7.64
N ILE A 192 -16.58 15.14 -6.85
CA ILE A 192 -16.37 15.49 -5.45
C ILE A 192 -15.42 16.70 -5.39
N PRO A 193 -15.78 17.79 -4.70
CA PRO A 193 -14.90 18.94 -4.56
C PRO A 193 -13.58 18.54 -3.89
N PRO A 194 -12.42 19.08 -4.34
CA PRO A 194 -11.10 18.75 -3.78
C PRO A 194 -11.02 18.99 -2.27
N THR A 195 -11.72 20.01 -1.75
CA THR A 195 -11.82 20.34 -0.32
C THR A 195 -12.61 19.32 0.51
N GLN A 196 -13.24 18.35 -0.13
CA GLN A 196 -13.93 17.20 0.48
C GLN A 196 -13.23 15.86 0.19
N ILE A 197 -12.04 15.87 -0.42
CA ILE A 197 -11.23 14.67 -0.65
C ILE A 197 -10.03 14.69 0.31
N VAL A 198 -9.84 13.58 1.01
CA VAL A 198 -8.66 13.33 1.87
C VAL A 198 -7.86 12.19 1.27
N LEU A 199 -6.54 12.36 1.16
CA LEU A 199 -5.65 11.26 0.78
C LEU A 199 -5.12 10.58 2.04
N SER A 200 -5.07 9.26 2.07
CA SER A 200 -4.56 8.50 3.22
C SER A 200 -3.64 7.40 2.75
N GLY A 201 -2.50 7.19 3.40
CA GLY A 201 -1.57 6.17 2.95
C GLY A 201 -0.65 5.67 4.04
N GLU A 202 -0.34 4.38 3.98
CA GLU A 202 0.51 3.68 4.95
C GLU A 202 1.83 3.28 4.31
N SER A 203 2.97 3.54 4.96
CA SER A 203 4.28 3.12 4.46
C SER A 203 4.53 3.55 3.00
N ALA A 204 4.64 2.61 2.05
CA ALA A 204 4.75 2.87 0.62
C ALA A 204 3.55 3.64 0.04
N GLY A 205 2.33 3.44 0.56
CA GLY A 205 1.17 4.25 0.19
C GLY A 205 1.30 5.71 0.64
N GLY A 206 1.98 5.95 1.76
CA GLY A 206 2.33 7.30 2.20
C GLY A 206 3.39 7.95 1.31
N ASN A 207 4.41 7.18 0.88
CA ASN A 207 5.37 7.63 -0.14
C ASN A 207 4.66 8.01 -1.44
N LEU A 208 3.72 7.18 -1.88
CA LEU A 208 2.96 7.37 -3.10
C LEU A 208 2.18 8.70 -3.09
N ILE A 209 1.54 9.04 -1.96
CA ILE A 209 0.87 10.34 -1.81
C ILE A 209 1.88 11.49 -1.91
N LEU A 210 3.04 11.40 -1.25
CA LEU A 210 4.06 12.44 -1.32
C LEU A 210 4.56 12.64 -2.75
N ALA A 211 4.80 11.55 -3.50
CA ALA A 211 5.21 11.60 -4.89
C ALA A 211 4.14 12.25 -5.79
N MET A 212 2.87 11.85 -5.59
CA MET A 212 1.73 12.40 -6.31
C MET A 212 1.53 13.90 -6.03
N LEU A 213 1.59 14.32 -4.76
CA LEU A 213 1.46 15.73 -4.39
C LEU A 213 2.62 16.56 -4.93
N ARG A 214 3.85 16.02 -4.89
CA ARG A 214 5.02 16.66 -5.50
C ARG A 214 4.78 16.87 -6.99
N TYR A 215 4.36 15.84 -7.72
CA TYR A 215 4.01 15.93 -9.13
C TYR A 215 2.97 17.03 -9.41
N ILE A 216 1.86 17.07 -8.66
CA ILE A 216 0.83 18.11 -8.83
C ILE A 216 1.42 19.51 -8.63
N ILE A 217 2.22 19.71 -7.58
CA ILE A 217 2.76 21.03 -7.24
C ILE A 217 3.83 21.48 -8.24
N THR A 218 4.68 20.58 -8.72
CA THR A 218 5.85 20.94 -9.54
C THR A 218 5.60 20.84 -11.04
N GLU A 219 4.71 19.94 -11.48
CA GLU A 219 4.57 19.57 -12.89
C GLU A 219 3.13 19.69 -13.41
N ASN A 220 2.09 19.67 -12.54
CA ASN A 220 0.70 19.75 -12.98
C ASN A 220 -0.23 20.50 -12.03
N GLN A 221 0.05 21.79 -11.80
CA GLN A 221 -0.68 22.67 -10.85
C GLN A 221 -2.16 22.90 -11.18
N LYS A 222 -2.61 22.39 -12.32
CA LYS A 222 -4.00 22.46 -12.77
C LYS A 222 -4.87 21.41 -12.11
N ILE A 223 -4.27 20.34 -11.59
CA ILE A 223 -4.97 19.40 -10.72
C ILE A 223 -5.08 20.06 -9.33
N PRO A 224 -6.28 20.33 -8.81
CA PRO A 224 -6.44 20.99 -7.52
C PRO A 224 -5.95 20.10 -6.37
N LEU A 225 -5.33 20.68 -5.35
CA LEU A 225 -4.86 19.94 -4.18
C LEU A 225 -6.02 19.42 -3.31
N PRO A 226 -5.88 18.23 -2.70
CA PRO A 226 -6.89 17.67 -1.80
C PRO A 226 -6.95 18.47 -0.49
N ARG A 227 -7.98 18.22 0.33
CA ARG A 227 -8.16 18.86 1.64
C ARG A 227 -6.96 18.69 2.57
N CYS A 228 -6.47 17.46 2.70
CA CYS A 228 -5.30 17.10 3.49
C CYS A 228 -4.85 15.67 3.17
N ALA A 229 -3.68 15.29 3.71
CA ALA A 229 -3.08 13.98 3.52
C ALA A 229 -2.51 13.39 4.84
N PRO A 230 -3.31 12.74 5.69
CA PRO A 230 -2.80 11.93 6.80
C PRO A 230 -1.95 10.75 6.31
N LEU A 231 -0.68 10.72 6.69
CA LEU A 231 0.29 9.68 6.32
C LEU A 231 0.67 8.83 7.53
N TRP A 232 0.59 7.51 7.43
CA TRP A 232 0.90 6.59 8.52
C TRP A 232 2.27 5.95 8.27
N SER A 233 3.26 6.35 9.06
CA SER A 233 4.65 5.88 8.95
C SER A 233 5.16 5.88 7.49
N PRO A 234 5.12 7.02 6.78
CA PRO A 234 5.42 7.05 5.36
C PRO A 234 6.86 6.62 5.08
N TRP A 235 7.06 5.83 4.02
CA TRP A 235 8.39 5.40 3.61
C TRP A 235 9.08 6.49 2.79
N VAL A 236 9.75 7.43 3.45
CA VAL A 236 10.27 8.65 2.79
C VAL A 236 11.72 8.56 2.30
N ASP A 237 12.47 7.56 2.74
CA ASP A 237 13.87 7.36 2.37
C ASP A 237 14.09 5.91 1.90
N MET A 238 14.33 5.77 0.59
CA MET A 238 14.60 4.49 -0.09
C MET A 238 16.09 4.31 -0.41
N THR A 239 16.98 5.14 0.16
CA THR A 239 18.41 5.01 -0.08
C THR A 239 18.97 3.75 0.58
N GLN A 240 20.05 3.21 0.02
CA GLN A 240 20.76 2.08 0.61
C GLN A 240 21.25 2.37 2.04
N LYS A 241 21.57 3.63 2.34
CA LYS A 241 21.93 4.08 3.69
C LYS A 241 20.76 3.94 4.66
N ALA A 242 19.55 4.35 4.29
CA ALA A 242 18.37 4.19 5.13
C ALA A 242 18.05 2.71 5.37
N LEU A 243 18.09 1.89 4.32
CA LEU A 243 17.87 0.45 4.42
C LEU A 243 18.86 -0.21 5.38
N THR A 244 20.17 0.04 5.23
CA THR A 244 21.19 -0.55 6.12
C THR A 244 21.15 -0.02 7.55
N ASN A 245 20.54 1.15 7.78
CA ASN A 245 20.35 1.69 9.12
C ASN A 245 19.13 1.09 9.85
N ILE A 246 18.20 0.42 9.15
CA ILE A 246 17.02 -0.19 9.78
C ILE A 246 17.42 -1.19 10.88
N VAL A 247 18.45 -2.01 10.62
CA VAL A 247 18.93 -3.05 11.53
C VAL A 247 19.62 -2.48 12.77
N LYS A 248 20.02 -1.20 12.72
CA LYS A 248 20.63 -0.47 13.85
C LYS A 248 19.59 0.24 14.71
N ASN A 249 18.31 0.23 14.31
CA ASN A 249 17.26 0.87 15.08
C ASN A 249 17.07 0.14 16.41
N ARG A 250 16.98 0.88 17.52
CA ARG A 250 16.74 0.31 18.86
C ARG A 250 15.46 -0.55 18.94
N ASN A 251 14.48 -0.29 18.07
CA ASN A 251 13.21 -1.01 18.02
C ASN A 251 13.22 -2.17 17.02
N TYR A 252 14.32 -2.41 16.29
CA TYR A 252 14.37 -3.40 15.20
C TYR A 252 13.94 -4.81 15.65
N GLN A 253 14.35 -5.24 16.84
CA GLN A 253 13.98 -6.55 17.41
C GLN A 253 12.47 -6.68 17.72
N SER A 254 11.79 -5.56 17.89
CA SER A 254 10.36 -5.49 18.16
C SER A 254 9.54 -5.07 16.93
N ASP A 255 10.19 -4.74 15.82
CA ASP A 255 9.54 -4.34 14.57
C ASP A 255 9.14 -5.59 13.76
N TYR A 256 8.09 -5.45 12.96
CA TYR A 256 7.64 -6.50 12.03
C TYR A 256 8.15 -6.27 10.60
N LEU A 257 8.82 -5.13 10.34
CA LEU A 257 9.47 -4.82 9.08
C LEU A 257 10.96 -5.12 9.15
N GLU A 258 11.45 -5.88 8.17
CA GLU A 258 12.85 -6.28 8.08
C GLU A 258 13.54 -5.70 6.86
N TYR A 259 14.88 -5.74 6.90
CA TYR A 259 15.74 -5.31 5.80
C TYR A 259 15.31 -5.94 4.45
N ASP A 260 14.99 -7.23 4.41
CA ASP A 260 14.71 -7.95 3.17
C ASP A 260 13.46 -7.43 2.42
N LEU A 261 12.43 -6.98 3.16
CA LEU A 261 11.25 -6.37 2.53
C LEU A 261 11.62 -5.02 1.92
N GLY A 262 12.35 -4.20 2.66
CA GLY A 262 12.81 -2.89 2.18
C GLY A 262 13.73 -3.03 0.96
N SER A 263 14.71 -3.95 1.03
CA SER A 263 15.63 -4.25 -0.07
C SER A 263 14.91 -4.77 -1.31
N TRP A 264 13.92 -5.64 -1.15
CA TRP A 264 13.07 -6.04 -2.27
C TRP A 264 12.35 -4.84 -2.87
N GLY A 265 11.62 -4.09 -2.05
CA GLY A 265 10.83 -2.96 -2.48
C GLY A 265 11.65 -1.92 -3.25
N THR A 266 12.83 -1.55 -2.76
CA THR A 266 13.68 -0.55 -3.44
C THR A 266 14.23 -1.07 -4.76
N SER A 267 14.76 -2.31 -4.79
CA SER A 267 15.30 -2.92 -6.02
C SER A 267 14.24 -3.12 -7.11
N SER A 268 12.98 -3.27 -6.69
CA SER A 268 11.83 -3.44 -7.58
C SER A 268 11.23 -2.11 -8.05
N TYR A 269 11.11 -1.14 -7.15
CA TYR A 269 10.45 0.14 -7.43
C TYR A 269 11.33 1.10 -8.21
N ILE A 270 12.62 1.18 -7.85
CA ILE A 270 13.58 2.08 -8.49
C ILE A 270 14.02 1.44 -9.80
N PRO A 271 13.81 2.12 -10.94
CA PRO A 271 14.23 1.58 -12.21
C PRO A 271 15.74 1.32 -12.28
N PRO A 272 16.20 0.25 -12.97
CA PRO A 272 17.61 -0.14 -12.97
C PRO A 272 18.59 0.93 -13.45
N TRP A 273 18.13 1.89 -14.24
CA TRP A 273 18.95 2.99 -14.79
C TRP A 273 19.02 4.22 -13.87
N LEU A 274 18.35 4.20 -12.71
CA LEU A 274 18.41 5.26 -11.68
C LEU A 274 19.26 4.86 -10.46
N VAL A 275 19.79 3.63 -10.44
CA VAL A 275 20.62 3.07 -9.37
C VAL A 275 22.09 3.05 -9.76
#